data_AF-A0A6S7I0N8-F1
#
_entry.id   AF-A0A6S7I0N8-F1
#
_cell.length_a   1.000
_cell.length_b   1.000
_cell.length_c   1.000
_cell.angle_alpha   90.00
_cell.angle_beta   90.00
_cell.angle_gamma   90.00
#
_symmetry.space_group_name_H-M   'P 1'
#
loop_
_entity.id
_entity.type
_entity.pdbx_description
1 polymer ?
#
loop_
_entity_poly.entity_id
_entity_poly.type
_entity_poly.pdbx_seq_one_letter_code
_entity_poly.pdbx_strand_id
1 'polypeptide(L)'
;MYSILYTENNKLVEKKTAKGIKESVTKKKIKHDNYETCLFVKNQTKASMNQIRSKGHEIYSIKLNKIALSPYDDKRFILEDFVSTLVHGHYK
;
A
#
# COMPACT_ATOMS: atom_id res chain seq x y z
N MET A 1 -1.28 2.00 4.60
CA MET A 1 -2.05 1.45 3.46
C MET A 1 -3.00 0.45 4.04
N TYR A 2 -4.23 0.31 3.54
CA TYR A 2 -5.18 -0.65 4.12
C TYR A 2 -6.14 -1.14 3.04
N SER A 3 -6.74 -2.31 3.29
CA SER A 3 -7.90 -2.77 2.55
C SER A 3 -8.90 -3.43 3.50
N ILE A 4 -10.19 -3.26 3.21
CA ILE A 4 -11.30 -3.79 3.99
C ILE A 4 -12.28 -4.38 2.99
N LEU A 5 -12.64 -5.64 3.20
CA LEU A 5 -13.79 -6.29 2.58
C LEU A 5 -14.94 -6.28 3.57
N TYR A 6 -16.10 -5.84 3.12
CA TYR A 6 -17.30 -5.80 3.94
C TYR A 6 -18.55 -5.99 3.07
N THR A 7 -19.66 -6.35 3.71
CA THR A 7 -20.95 -6.50 3.03
C THR A 7 -21.78 -5.24 3.22
N GLU A 8 -22.30 -4.70 2.12
CA GLU A 8 -23.21 -3.56 2.11
C GLU A 8 -24.38 -3.89 1.17
N ASN A 9 -25.61 -3.84 1.68
CA ASN A 9 -26.82 -4.19 0.92
C ASN A 9 -26.75 -5.56 0.22
N ASN A 10 -26.32 -6.60 0.95
CA ASN A 10 -26.09 -7.97 0.44
C ASN A 10 -25.08 -8.07 -0.72
N LYS A 11 -24.22 -7.06 -0.91
CA LYS A 11 -23.13 -7.07 -1.89
C LYS A 11 -21.79 -6.96 -1.19
N LEU A 12 -20.82 -7.73 -1.68
CA LEU A 12 -19.43 -7.63 -1.23
C LEU A 12 -18.81 -6.35 -1.81
N VAL A 13 -18.30 -5.50 -0.93
CA VAL A 13 -17.66 -4.22 -1.28
C VAL A 13 -16.21 -4.24 -0.79
N GLU A 14 -15.32 -3.74 -1.65
CA GLU A 14 -13.89 -3.63 -1.36
C GLU A 14 -13.47 -2.16 -1.28
N LYS A 15 -13.07 -1.73 -0.08
CA LYS A 15 -12.43 -0.43 0.13
C LYS A 15 -10.92 -0.62 0.30
N LYS A 16 -10.12 0.19 -0.38
CA LYS A 16 -8.65 0.05 -0.37
C LYS A 16 -7.93 1.37 -0.56
N THR A 17 -6.76 1.49 0.07
CA THR A 17 -5.87 2.66 -0.04
C THR A 17 -4.41 2.24 -0.19
N ALA A 18 -3.77 2.73 -1.26
CA ALA A 18 -2.34 2.58 -1.52
C ALA A 18 -1.71 3.99 -1.62
N LYS A 19 -1.12 4.47 -0.51
CA LYS A 19 -0.62 5.85 -0.40
C LYS A 19 0.50 6.08 -1.41
N GLY A 20 0.39 7.17 -2.17
CA GLY A 20 1.42 7.55 -3.15
C GLY A 20 1.36 6.77 -4.46
N ILE A 21 0.38 5.86 -4.64
CA ILE A 21 0.06 5.21 -5.90
C ILE A 21 -1.18 5.89 -6.51
N LYS A 22 -1.18 6.08 -7.83
CA LYS A 22 -2.29 6.70 -8.56
C LYS A 22 -3.55 5.85 -8.42
N GLU A 23 -4.68 6.50 -8.16
CA GLU A 23 -5.98 5.82 -7.96
C GLU A 23 -6.35 4.89 -9.12
N SER A 24 -6.09 5.30 -10.36
CA SER A 24 -6.37 4.47 -11.55
C SER A 24 -5.57 3.17 -11.56
N VAL A 25 -4.37 3.16 -10.98
CA VAL A 25 -3.55 1.95 -10.83
C VAL A 25 -4.08 1.11 -9.67
N THR A 26 -4.40 1.73 -8.54
CA THR A 26 -4.97 1.05 -7.37
C THR A 26 -6.28 0.35 -7.71
N LYS A 27 -7.20 1.02 -8.42
CA LYS A 27 -8.50 0.44 -8.83
C LYS A 27 -8.37 -0.70 -9.83
N LYS A 28 -7.40 -0.63 -10.76
CA LYS A 28 -7.26 -1.62 -11.85
C LYS A 28 -6.38 -2.82 -11.50
N LYS A 29 -5.35 -2.64 -10.67
CA LYS A 29 -4.27 -3.62 -10.49
C LYS A 29 -4.11 -4.17 -9.08
N ILE A 30 -4.69 -3.53 -8.08
CA ILE A 30 -4.51 -3.92 -6.68
C ILE A 30 -5.87 -4.36 -6.12
N LYS A 31 -5.93 -5.58 -5.60
CA LYS A 31 -7.11 -6.17 -4.94
C LYS A 31 -6.82 -6.46 -3.47
N HIS A 32 -7.86 -6.76 -2.69
CA HIS A 32 -7.75 -7.12 -1.29
C HIS A 32 -6.73 -8.24 -1.04
N ASP A 33 -6.80 -9.31 -1.83
CA ASP A 33 -5.88 -10.46 -1.76
C ASP A 33 -4.41 -10.05 -1.88
N ASN A 34 -4.10 -8.95 -2.60
CA ASN A 34 -2.72 -8.47 -2.68
C ASN A 34 -2.24 -7.86 -1.36
N TYR A 35 -3.13 -7.25 -0.56
CA TYR A 35 -2.80 -6.75 0.79
C TYR A 35 -2.58 -7.91 1.75
N GLU A 36 -3.45 -8.92 1.70
CA GLU A 36 -3.33 -10.13 2.52
C GLU A 36 -2.02 -10.87 2.21
N THR A 37 -1.76 -11.13 0.92
CA THR A 37 -0.51 -11.76 0.47
C THR A 37 0.71 -10.93 0.88
N CYS A 38 0.67 -9.61 0.70
CA CYS A 38 1.76 -8.72 1.11
C CYS A 38 2.06 -8.86 2.60
N LEU A 39 1.02 -8.86 3.45
CA LEU A 39 1.14 -8.91 4.91
C LEU A 39 1.71 -10.25 5.39
N PHE A 40 1.11 -11.36 4.98
CA PHE A 40 1.46 -12.68 5.52
C PHE A 40 2.68 -13.33 4.86
N VAL A 41 2.90 -13.07 3.56
CA VAL A 41 4.10 -13.56 2.84
C VAL A 41 5.30 -12.63 3.06
N LYS A 42 5.09 -11.47 3.72
CA LYS A 42 6.10 -10.44 3.94
C LYS A 42 6.76 -9.93 2.65
N ASN A 43 5.98 -9.87 1.56
CA ASN A 43 6.47 -9.46 0.26
C ASN A 43 6.04 -8.03 -0.09
N GLN A 44 6.99 -7.19 -0.52
CA GLN A 44 6.69 -5.86 -1.04
C GLN A 44 6.29 -5.94 -2.52
N THR A 45 5.28 -5.18 -2.91
CA THR A 45 4.89 -5.06 -4.31
C THR A 45 5.33 -3.70 -4.87
N LYS A 46 5.55 -3.62 -6.18
CA LYS A 46 5.83 -2.36 -6.88
C LYS A 46 4.76 -2.09 -7.93
N ALA A 47 4.40 -0.82 -8.09
CA ALA A 47 3.47 -0.38 -9.12
C ALA A 47 4.11 0.70 -9.98
N SER A 48 3.93 0.55 -11.29
CA SER A 48 4.32 1.55 -12.27
C SER A 48 3.14 2.43 -12.67
N MET A 49 3.39 3.73 -12.75
CA MET A 49 2.40 4.74 -13.11
C MET A 49 3.03 5.87 -13.91
N ASN A 50 2.29 6.37 -14.91
CA ASN A 50 2.70 7.54 -15.68
C ASN A 50 2.15 8.82 -15.03
N GLN A 51 2.99 9.85 -14.96
CA GLN A 51 2.67 11.15 -14.37
C GLN A 51 3.32 12.28 -15.18
N ILE A 52 2.65 13.44 -15.24
CA ILE A 52 3.25 14.70 -15.70
C ILE A 52 3.87 15.40 -14.48
N ARG A 53 5.14 15.80 -14.58
CA ARG A 53 5.88 16.44 -13.47
C ARG A 53 6.64 17.67 -13.98
N SER A 54 6.61 18.74 -13.19
CA SER A 54 7.48 19.90 -13.39
C SER A 54 8.79 19.73 -12.62
N LYS A 55 9.91 20.04 -13.25
CA LYS A 55 11.23 20.14 -12.62
C LYS A 55 11.97 21.32 -13.25
N GLY A 56 12.36 22.31 -12.44
CA GLY A 56 13.04 23.51 -12.95
C GLY A 56 12.21 24.29 -13.97
N HIS A 57 10.90 24.40 -13.76
CA HIS A 57 9.94 25.03 -14.69
C HIS A 57 9.73 24.32 -16.04
N GLU A 58 10.37 23.18 -16.27
CA GLU A 58 10.13 22.34 -17.46
C GLU A 58 9.18 21.19 -17.13
N ILE A 59 8.29 20.85 -18.07
CA ILE A 59 7.26 19.82 -17.90
C ILE A 59 7.71 18.52 -18.59
N TYR A 60 7.64 17.41 -17.85
CA TYR A 60 8.04 16.08 -18.32
C TYR A 60 6.92 15.07 -18.16
N SER A 61 6.81 14.16 -19.13
CA SER A 61 6.04 12.92 -18.99
C SER A 61 6.95 11.81 -18.48
N ILE A 62 6.73 11.36 -17.24
CA ILE A 62 7.59 10.38 -16.58
C ILE A 62 6.82 9.10 -16.24
N LYS A 63 7.53 7.98 -16.25
CA LYS A 63 7.08 6.70 -15.70
C LYS A 63 7.73 6.49 -14.35
N LEU A 64 6.92 6.49 -13.29
CA LEU A 64 7.36 6.19 -11.93
C LEU A 64 7.17 4.70 -11.66
N ASN A 65 8.07 4.14 -10.84
CA ASN A 65 7.92 2.81 -10.25
C ASN A 65 8.12 2.94 -8.73
N LYS A 66 7.06 2.71 -7.95
CA LYS A 66 7.08 2.88 -6.49
C LYS A 66 6.67 1.60 -5.79
N ILE A 67 7.12 1.41 -4.55
CA ILE A 67 6.56 0.40 -3.65
C ILE A 67 5.07 0.71 -3.49
N ALA A 68 4.23 -0.26 -3.85
CA ALA A 68 2.79 -0.14 -3.85
C ALA A 68 2.17 -0.64 -2.57
N LEU A 69 2.63 -1.78 -2.07
CA LEU A 69 2.28 -2.35 -0.78
C LEU A 69 3.56 -2.79 -0.06
N SER A 70 3.59 -2.60 1.25
CA SER A 70 4.67 -3.03 2.13
C SER A 70 4.07 -3.61 3.41
N PRO A 71 4.56 -4.76 3.89
CA PRO A 71 4.14 -5.34 5.16
C PRO A 71 4.78 -4.63 6.36
N TYR A 72 5.85 -3.88 6.13
CA TYR A 72 6.63 -3.25 7.19
C TYR A 72 6.07 -1.88 7.54
N ASP A 73 6.01 -1.60 8.84
CA ASP A 73 5.75 -0.27 9.40
C ASP A 73 7.10 0.36 9.78
N ASP A 74 7.44 1.50 9.17
CA ASP A 74 8.74 2.15 9.40
C ASP A 74 8.91 2.66 10.85
N LYS A 75 7.83 2.75 11.63
CA LYS A 75 7.82 3.33 12.99
C LYS A 75 7.60 2.30 14.10
N ARG A 76 7.23 1.06 13.76
CA ARG A 76 6.85 0.02 14.72
C ARG A 76 7.50 -1.31 14.39
N PHE A 77 7.96 -2.01 15.42
CA PHE A 77 8.44 -3.38 15.30
C PHE A 77 7.27 -4.35 15.49
N ILE A 78 6.98 -5.15 14.47
CA ILE A 78 5.89 -6.14 14.50
C ILE A 78 6.38 -7.41 15.17
N LEU A 79 5.66 -7.89 16.18
CA LEU A 79 5.98 -9.11 16.91
C LEU A 79 5.57 -10.36 16.11
N GLU A 80 5.95 -11.53 16.60
CA GLU A 80 5.73 -12.81 15.91
C GLU A 80 4.25 -13.17 15.72
N ASP A 81 3.35 -12.59 16.52
CA ASP A 81 1.90 -12.76 16.39
C ASP A 81 1.27 -11.95 15.24
N PHE A 82 2.06 -11.12 14.54
CA PHE A 82 1.62 -10.22 13.45
C PHE A 82 0.58 -9.17 13.83
N VAL A 83 0.26 -9.04 15.11
CA VAL A 83 -0.79 -8.15 15.62
C VAL A 83 -0.20 -7.16 16.62
N SER A 84 0.59 -7.67 17.56
CA SER A 84 1.25 -6.86 18.56
C SER A 84 2.44 -6.14 17.96
N THR A 85 2.62 -4.88 18.35
CA THR A 85 3.68 -4.03 17.79
C THR A 85 4.31 -3.14 18.85
N LEU A 86 5.63 -3.07 18.86
CA LEU A 86 6.42 -2.20 19.73
C LEU A 86 6.72 -0.88 19.01
N VAL A 87 6.66 0.23 19.74
CA VAL A 87 7.04 1.54 19.20
C VAL A 87 8.56 1.73 19.28
N HIS A 88 9.10 2.58 18.41
CA HIS A 88 10.51 2.98 18.50
C HIS A 88 10.84 3.55 19.89
N GLY A 89 11.94 3.11 20.50
CA GLY A 89 12.34 3.52 21.86
C GLY A 89 11.65 2.75 22.98
N HIS A 90 10.84 1.74 22.68
CA HIS A 90 10.32 0.82 23.68
C HIS A 90 11.47 0.05 24.34
N TYR A 91 11.79 0.42 25.58
CA TYR A 91 12.75 -0.27 26.44
C TYR A 91 12.01 -1.25 27.37
N LYS A 92 12.72 -2.30 27.79
CA LYS A 92 12.31 -3.12 28.94
C LYS A 92 12.53 -2.37 30.23
#